data_AF-A0A1G6G4U2-F1
#
_entry.id   AF-A0A1G6G4U2-F1
#
_cell.length_a   1.000
_cell.length_b   1.000
_cell.length_c   1.000
_cell.angle_alpha   90.00
_cell.angle_beta   90.00
_cell.angle_gamma   90.00
#
_symmetry.space_group_name_H-M   'P 1'
#
loop_
_entity.id
_entity.type
_entity.pdbx_description
1 polymer ?
#
loop_
_entity_poly.entity_id
_entity_poly.type
_entity_poly.pdbx_seq_one_letter_code
_entity_poly.pdbx_strand_id
1 'polypeptide(L)'
;MDIQRISQYKKTFDDITHEVKSDNGEEQIEIWFARELQSILGYARWENFLVAIGRAVDSCKSQNINVDDHFREVTKMVVLGSGAKREMSRPLADFLPTLTIAAKNLATEMTNYNVENKDLYGESPITQEHIQNNQSVRQMLGQRGIQPENLPPAEDIKKIERRVASNEKKIEKTTHKLPKNIQE
;
A
#
# COMPACT_ATOMS: atom_id res chain seq x y z
N MET A 1 9.36 -34.34 -15.30
CA MET A 1 8.93 -33.00 -15.76
C MET A 1 8.86 -32.01 -14.61
N ASP A 2 8.39 -32.41 -13.42
CA ASP A 2 8.23 -31.48 -12.28
C ASP A 2 9.54 -31.05 -11.61
N ILE A 3 10.57 -31.91 -11.60
CA ILE A 3 11.87 -31.58 -10.96
C ILE A 3 12.54 -30.36 -11.62
N GLN A 4 12.43 -30.22 -12.95
CA GLN A 4 12.97 -29.06 -13.66
C GLN A 4 12.19 -27.78 -13.35
N ARG A 5 10.86 -27.87 -13.21
CA ARG A 5 10.03 -26.72 -12.81
C ARG A 5 10.31 -26.30 -11.36
N ILE A 6 10.40 -27.25 -10.44
CA ILE A 6 10.74 -26.97 -9.04
C ILE A 6 12.14 -26.34 -8.95
N SER A 7 13.12 -26.85 -9.71
CA SER A 7 14.46 -26.27 -9.77
C SER A 7 14.46 -24.86 -10.37
N GLN A 8 13.63 -24.60 -11.38
CA GLN A 8 13.50 -23.27 -11.98
C GLN A 8 12.86 -22.28 -11.01
N TYR A 9 11.80 -22.69 -10.31
CA TYR A 9 11.14 -21.86 -9.30
C TYR A 9 12.08 -21.58 -8.13
N LYS A 10 12.77 -22.62 -7.61
CA LYS A 10 13.77 -22.44 -6.57
C LYS A 10 14.80 -21.38 -6.96
N LYS A 11 15.34 -21.50 -8.18
CA LYS A 11 16.29 -20.51 -8.70
C LYS A 11 15.71 -19.09 -8.73
N THR A 12 14.46 -18.91 -9.17
CA THR A 12 13.83 -17.58 -9.16
C THR A 12 13.62 -17.00 -7.77
N PHE A 13 13.39 -17.82 -6.73
CA PHE A 13 13.32 -17.34 -5.35
C PHE A 13 14.70 -17.03 -4.78
N ASP A 14 15.69 -17.88 -5.07
CA ASP A 14 17.08 -17.69 -4.65
C ASP A 14 17.64 -16.36 -5.24
N ASP A 15 17.26 -16.01 -6.47
CA ASP A 15 17.69 -14.79 -7.16
C ASP A 15 17.19 -13.48 -6.50
N ILE A 16 16.11 -13.53 -5.71
CA ILE A 16 15.53 -12.37 -5.01
C ILE A 16 15.69 -12.46 -3.49
N THR A 17 16.52 -13.38 -2.99
CA THR A 17 16.83 -13.47 -1.56
C THR A 17 17.75 -12.31 -1.17
N HIS A 18 17.40 -11.60 -0.10
CA HIS A 18 18.22 -10.53 0.46
C HIS A 18 18.63 -10.90 1.88
N GLU A 19 19.86 -10.59 2.25
CA GLU A 19 20.32 -10.77 3.63
C GLU A 19 20.23 -9.45 4.39
N VAL A 20 19.70 -9.50 5.61
CA VAL A 20 19.69 -8.38 6.54
C VAL A 20 20.29 -8.82 7.87
N LYS A 21 21.14 -7.97 8.44
CA LYS A 21 21.70 -8.20 9.77
C LYS A 21 20.60 -8.03 10.82
N SER A 22 20.49 -9.00 11.72
CA SER A 22 19.63 -8.90 12.90
C SER A 22 20.01 -7.68 13.75
N ASP A 23 19.06 -7.16 14.52
CA ASP A 23 19.23 -5.95 15.35
C ASP A 23 20.36 -6.10 16.39
N ASN A 24 20.74 -7.34 16.70
CA ASN A 24 21.82 -7.69 17.62
C ASN A 24 23.20 -7.83 16.93
N GLY A 25 23.25 -7.72 15.59
CA GLY A 25 24.50 -7.74 14.81
C GLY A 25 25.13 -9.12 14.58
N GLU A 26 24.59 -10.19 15.16
CA GLU A 26 25.20 -11.52 15.19
C GLU A 26 24.70 -12.47 14.09
N GLU A 27 23.50 -12.27 13.55
CA GLU A 27 22.89 -13.17 12.55
C GLU A 27 22.53 -12.45 11.24
N GLN A 28 22.77 -13.15 10.13
CA GLN A 28 22.25 -12.79 8.80
C GLN A 28 20.93 -13.53 8.59
N ILE A 29 19.85 -12.77 8.44
CA ILE A 29 18.52 -13.30 8.19
C ILE A 29 18.22 -13.13 6.70
N GLU A 30 17.83 -14.21 6.05
CA GLU A 30 17.31 -14.20 4.69
C GLU A 30 15.89 -13.63 4.69
N ILE A 31 15.68 -12.60 3.87
CA ILE A 31 14.40 -11.95 3.69
C ILE A 31 14.08 -11.82 2.20
N TRP A 32 12.78 -11.77 1.90
CA TRP A 32 12.28 -11.46 0.57
C TRP A 32 11.46 -10.17 0.61
N PHE A 33 11.65 -9.29 -0.37
CA PHE A 33 10.77 -8.13 -0.50
C PHE A 33 9.45 -8.53 -1.14
N ALA A 34 8.35 -8.13 -0.51
CA ALA A 34 7.01 -8.43 -1.00
C ALA A 34 6.78 -7.97 -2.45
N ARG A 35 7.40 -6.86 -2.90
CA ARG A 35 7.28 -6.39 -4.30
C ARG A 35 7.94 -7.32 -5.31
N GLU A 36 9.08 -7.93 -4.96
CA GLU A 36 9.76 -8.88 -5.84
C GLU A 36 9.03 -10.22 -5.83
N LEU A 37 8.58 -10.63 -4.64
CA LEU A 37 7.80 -11.85 -4.43
C LEU A 37 6.48 -11.82 -5.21
N GLN A 38 5.80 -10.67 -5.28
CA GLN A 38 4.59 -10.46 -6.08
C GLN A 38 4.79 -10.90 -7.54
N SER A 39 5.86 -10.42 -8.18
CA SER A 39 6.11 -10.65 -9.60
C SER A 39 6.41 -12.12 -9.87
N ILE A 40 7.19 -12.76 -9.01
CA ILE A 40 7.58 -14.17 -9.17
C ILE A 40 6.39 -15.11 -8.93
N LEU A 41 5.52 -14.77 -7.98
CA LEU A 41 4.30 -15.52 -7.70
C LEU A 41 3.18 -15.26 -8.72
N GLY A 42 3.42 -14.43 -9.73
CA GLY A 42 2.48 -14.19 -10.84
C GLY A 42 1.32 -13.24 -10.49
N TYR A 43 1.43 -12.46 -9.42
CA TYR A 43 0.40 -11.48 -9.08
C TYR A 43 0.56 -10.22 -9.94
N ALA A 44 -0.35 -10.01 -10.88
CA ALA A 44 -0.32 -8.85 -11.78
C ALA A 44 -0.60 -7.50 -11.07
N ARG A 45 -1.38 -7.53 -9.98
CA ARG A 45 -1.79 -6.33 -9.21
C ARG A 45 -1.37 -6.46 -7.75
N TRP A 46 -0.82 -5.38 -7.19
CA TRP A 46 -0.32 -5.34 -5.81
C TRP A 46 -1.46 -5.52 -4.81
N GLU A 47 -2.65 -5.00 -5.08
CA GLU A 47 -3.83 -5.12 -4.21
C GLU A 47 -4.23 -6.59 -4.00
N ASN A 48 -4.15 -7.41 -5.06
CA ASN A 48 -4.43 -8.84 -4.95
C ASN A 48 -3.38 -9.57 -4.11
N PHE A 49 -2.13 -9.14 -4.22
CA PHE A 49 -1.04 -9.72 -3.44
C PHE A 49 -1.09 -9.30 -1.97
N LEU A 50 -1.50 -8.07 -1.67
CA LEU A 50 -1.79 -7.62 -0.31
C LEU A 50 -2.86 -8.50 0.36
N VAL A 51 -3.92 -8.86 -0.36
CA VAL A 51 -4.94 -9.77 0.17
C VAL A 51 -4.35 -11.15 0.48
N ALA A 52 -3.46 -11.66 -0.37
CA ALA A 52 -2.77 -12.93 -0.13
C ALA A 52 -1.83 -12.87 1.09
N ILE A 53 -1.10 -11.76 1.25
CA ILE A 53 -0.27 -11.51 2.45
C ILE A 53 -1.15 -11.45 3.70
N GLY A 54 -2.28 -10.73 3.65
CA GLY A 54 -3.22 -10.65 4.78
C GLY A 54 -3.70 -12.02 5.23
N ARG A 55 -4.09 -12.89 4.28
CA ARG A 55 -4.47 -14.28 4.57
C ARG A 55 -3.33 -15.10 5.19
N ALA A 56 -2.10 -14.89 4.75
CA ALA A 56 -0.93 -15.56 5.31
C ALA A 56 -0.68 -15.11 6.76
N VAL A 57 -0.80 -13.80 7.04
CA VAL A 57 -0.73 -13.23 8.39
C VAL A 57 -1.82 -13.80 9.30
N ASP A 58 -3.07 -13.86 8.82
CA ASP A 58 -4.18 -14.42 9.59
C ASP A 58 -3.98 -15.90 9.88
N SER A 59 -3.38 -16.65 8.95
CA SER A 59 -2.99 -18.04 9.16
C SER A 59 -1.95 -18.19 10.28
N CYS A 60 -0.91 -17.35 10.28
CA CYS A 60 0.09 -17.33 11.36
C CYS A 60 -0.55 -17.03 12.72
N LYS A 61 -1.41 -16.01 12.79
CA LYS A 61 -2.14 -15.67 14.03
C LYS A 61 -3.00 -16.83 14.54
N SER A 62 -3.70 -17.52 13.63
CA SER A 62 -4.54 -18.67 13.98
C SER A 62 -3.76 -19.86 14.55
N GLN A 63 -2.48 -19.99 14.17
CA GLN A 63 -1.56 -21.01 14.66
C GLN A 63 -0.76 -20.54 15.88
N ASN A 64 -1.10 -19.36 16.42
CA ASN A 64 -0.40 -18.74 17.54
C ASN A 64 1.10 -18.51 17.27
N ILE A 65 1.45 -18.31 15.98
CA ILE A 65 2.79 -17.96 15.50
C ILE A 65 2.92 -16.44 15.55
N ASN A 66 4.05 -15.95 16.05
CA ASN A 66 4.34 -14.52 16.07
C ASN A 66 4.53 -14.01 14.63
N VAL A 67 3.69 -13.06 14.22
CA VAL A 67 3.68 -12.51 12.86
C VAL A 67 4.97 -11.75 12.57
N ASP A 68 5.55 -11.09 13.58
CA ASP A 68 6.72 -10.24 13.42
C ASP A 68 7.99 -11.04 13.06
N ASP A 69 7.99 -12.35 13.35
CA ASP A 69 9.09 -13.25 13.01
C ASP A 69 9.09 -13.61 11.51
N HIS A 70 7.95 -13.41 10.82
CA HIS A 70 7.76 -13.78 9.41
C HIS A 70 7.49 -12.58 8.49
N PHE A 71 6.88 -11.53 9.02
CA PHE A 71 6.49 -10.33 8.27
C PHE A 71 7.09 -9.09 8.92
N ARG A 72 8.28 -8.71 8.48
CA ARG A 72 8.91 -7.44 8.89
C ARG A 72 8.44 -6.30 8.00
N GLU A 73 8.00 -5.20 8.62
CA GLU A 73 7.85 -3.92 7.91
C GLU A 73 9.23 -3.38 7.54
N VAL A 74 9.53 -3.35 6.24
CA VAL A 74 10.85 -2.91 5.79
C VAL A 74 10.89 -1.39 5.62
N THR A 75 11.73 -0.73 6.42
CA THR A 75 12.26 0.62 6.14
C THR A 75 13.69 0.48 5.60
N LYS A 76 13.89 0.31 4.28
CA LYS A 76 15.26 0.28 3.70
C LYS A 76 15.46 1.41 2.69
N MET A 77 16.40 2.30 3.02
CA MET A 77 16.91 3.38 2.15
C MET A 77 18.03 2.87 1.23
N VAL A 78 18.05 3.29 -0.03
CA VAL A 78 19.08 2.92 -1.04
C VAL A 78 19.82 4.17 -1.53
N VAL A 79 21.14 4.04 -1.79
CA VAL A 79 22.03 5.13 -2.21
C VAL A 79 22.46 4.92 -3.67
N LEU A 80 22.31 5.95 -4.51
CA LEU A 80 22.88 6.01 -5.88
C LEU A 80 23.56 7.37 -6.10
N GLY A 81 24.64 7.34 -6.89
CA GLY A 81 25.70 8.35 -6.96
C GLY A 81 25.31 9.78 -7.33
N SER A 82 26.25 10.69 -7.04
CA SER A 82 26.23 12.18 -7.11
C SER A 82 25.84 12.95 -5.84
N GLY A 83 25.64 12.26 -4.70
CA GLY A 83 25.46 12.93 -3.40
C GLY A 83 24.12 13.68 -3.22
N ALA A 84 23.29 13.74 -4.27
CA ALA A 84 21.92 14.23 -4.22
C ALA A 84 20.95 13.04 -4.08
N LYS A 85 20.44 12.82 -2.87
CA LYS A 85 19.40 11.83 -2.58
C LYS A 85 18.03 12.38 -3.00
N ARG A 86 17.42 11.82 -4.04
CA ARG A 86 16.01 12.06 -4.38
C ARG A 86 15.33 10.75 -4.72
N GLU A 87 14.37 10.35 -3.88
CA GLU A 87 13.46 9.24 -4.11
C GLU A 87 12.76 9.38 -5.46
N MET A 88 12.99 8.40 -6.34
CA MET A 88 12.14 8.13 -7.48
C MET A 88 11.44 6.79 -7.23
N SER A 89 10.57 6.78 -6.23
CA SER A 89 9.56 5.75 -6.00
C SER A 89 8.36 6.48 -5.41
N ARG A 90 7.71 7.29 -6.23
CA ARG A 90 6.41 7.84 -5.86
C ARG A 90 5.38 6.96 -6.53
N PRO A 91 4.61 6.16 -5.78
CA PRO A 91 3.46 5.47 -6.33
C PRO A 91 2.64 6.46 -7.16
N LEU A 92 2.07 6.03 -8.29
CA LEU A 92 1.18 6.88 -9.09
C LEU A 92 0.05 7.48 -8.22
N ALA A 93 -0.30 6.79 -7.12
CA ALA A 93 -1.21 7.22 -6.06
C ALA A 93 -0.83 8.56 -5.39
N ASP A 94 0.45 8.92 -5.31
CA ASP A 94 0.91 10.20 -4.73
C ASP A 94 0.49 11.40 -5.59
N PHE A 95 0.16 11.16 -6.86
CA PHE A 95 -0.30 12.16 -7.81
C PHE A 95 -1.79 12.03 -8.11
N LEU A 96 -2.49 11.06 -7.50
CA LEU A 96 -3.93 10.95 -7.66
C LEU A 96 -4.63 12.00 -6.79
N PRO A 97 -5.51 12.81 -7.37
CA PRO A 97 -6.38 13.69 -6.59
C PRO A 97 -7.12 12.90 -5.51
N THR A 98 -7.29 13.49 -4.32
CA THR A 98 -8.07 12.90 -3.22
C THR A 98 -9.45 12.44 -3.68
N LEU A 99 -10.04 13.17 -4.61
CA LEU A 99 -11.33 12.83 -5.22
C LEU A 99 -11.29 11.51 -6.01
N THR A 100 -10.22 11.27 -6.78
CA THR A 100 -10.02 10.03 -7.54
C THR A 100 -9.78 8.85 -6.59
N ILE A 101 -9.04 9.06 -5.50
CA ILE A 101 -8.83 8.04 -4.46
C ILE A 101 -10.15 7.68 -3.78
N ALA A 102 -10.92 8.67 -3.35
CA ALA A 102 -12.21 8.47 -2.70
C ALA A 102 -13.20 7.73 -3.62
N ALA A 103 -13.23 8.08 -4.90
CA ALA A 103 -14.05 7.39 -5.90
C ALA A 103 -13.66 5.90 -6.05
N LYS A 104 -12.36 5.60 -6.07
CA LYS A 104 -11.88 4.23 -6.17
C LYS A 104 -12.23 3.41 -4.93
N ASN A 105 -12.04 3.98 -3.74
CA ASN A 105 -12.40 3.35 -2.48
C ASN A 105 -13.90 3.05 -2.42
N LEU A 106 -14.75 4.01 -2.84
CA LEU A 106 -16.18 3.79 -2.93
C LEU A 106 -16.53 2.59 -3.82
N ALA A 107 -15.92 2.49 -5.01
CA ALA A 107 -16.16 1.36 -5.91
C ALA A 107 -15.72 0.01 -5.32
N THR A 108 -14.64 0.00 -4.52
CA THR A 108 -14.17 -1.19 -3.81
C THR A 108 -15.14 -1.59 -2.69
N GLU A 109 -15.58 -0.65 -1.86
CA GLU A 109 -16.54 -0.91 -0.79
C GLU A 109 -17.88 -1.41 -1.33
N MET A 110 -18.38 -0.81 -2.41
CA MET A 110 -19.58 -1.31 -3.11
C MET A 110 -19.40 -2.74 -3.63
N THR A 111 -18.20 -3.08 -4.09
CA THR A 111 -17.88 -4.44 -4.55
C THR A 111 -17.90 -5.41 -3.38
N ASN A 112 -17.24 -5.10 -2.26
CA ASN A 112 -17.25 -5.94 -1.06
C ASN A 112 -18.67 -6.18 -0.56
N TYR A 113 -19.47 -5.11 -0.45
CA TYR A 113 -20.88 -5.20 -0.06
C TYR A 113 -21.68 -6.11 -1.02
N ASN A 114 -21.52 -5.97 -2.33
CA ASN A 114 -22.26 -6.77 -3.30
C ASN A 114 -21.78 -8.23 -3.35
N VAL A 115 -20.50 -8.48 -3.08
CA VAL A 115 -19.96 -9.84 -2.96
C VAL A 115 -20.64 -10.60 -1.83
N GLU A 116 -20.82 -9.96 -0.67
CA GLU A 116 -21.52 -10.54 0.47
C GLU A 116 -23.02 -10.70 0.21
N ASN A 117 -23.70 -9.67 -0.32
CA ASN A 117 -25.16 -9.72 -0.47
C ASN A 117 -25.66 -10.59 -1.63
N LYS A 118 -24.84 -10.77 -2.67
CA LYS A 118 -25.20 -11.59 -3.85
C LYS A 118 -24.52 -12.96 -3.81
N ASP A 119 -23.85 -13.32 -2.71
CA ASP A 119 -23.07 -14.55 -2.56
C ASP A 119 -22.16 -14.82 -3.77
N LEU A 120 -21.38 -13.80 -4.16
CA LEU A 120 -20.47 -13.92 -5.30
C LEU A 120 -19.20 -14.66 -4.88
N TYR A 121 -18.84 -15.69 -5.64
CA TYR A 121 -17.62 -16.46 -5.42
C TYR A 121 -16.74 -16.53 -6.66
N GLY A 122 -15.43 -16.54 -6.43
CA GLY A 122 -14.42 -16.66 -7.48
C GLY A 122 -14.09 -15.34 -8.17
N GLU A 123 -12.98 -15.36 -8.93
CA GLU A 123 -12.38 -14.13 -9.48
C GLU A 123 -13.26 -13.46 -10.55
N SER A 124 -13.85 -14.23 -11.46
CA SER A 124 -14.56 -13.68 -12.62
C SER A 124 -15.81 -12.89 -12.22
N PRO A 125 -16.75 -13.41 -11.40
CA PRO A 125 -17.93 -12.66 -10.97
C PRO A 125 -17.58 -11.40 -10.16
N ILE A 126 -16.61 -11.51 -9.26
CA ILE A 126 -16.14 -10.37 -8.45
C ILE A 126 -15.49 -9.31 -9.33
N THR A 127 -14.72 -9.71 -10.33
CA THR A 127 -14.10 -8.78 -11.29
C THR A 127 -15.14 -8.05 -12.11
N GLN A 128 -16.18 -8.75 -12.58
CA GLN A 128 -17.29 -8.12 -13.31
C GLN A 128 -18.05 -7.11 -12.44
N GLU A 129 -18.35 -7.48 -11.20
CA GLU A 129 -18.96 -6.58 -10.21
C GLU A 129 -18.07 -5.34 -9.98
N HIS A 130 -16.77 -5.54 -9.81
CA HIS A 130 -15.83 -4.44 -9.59
C HIS A 130 -15.72 -3.50 -10.80
N ILE A 131 -15.71 -4.04 -12.02
CA ILE A 131 -15.73 -3.25 -13.25
C ILE A 131 -17.00 -2.42 -13.33
N GLN A 132 -18.17 -3.03 -13.09
CA GLN A 132 -19.47 -2.34 -13.10
C GLN A 132 -19.51 -1.22 -12.05
N ASN A 133 -19.05 -1.47 -10.82
CA ASN A 133 -19.00 -0.45 -9.77
C ASN A 133 -18.09 0.73 -10.13
N ASN A 134 -16.91 0.46 -10.73
CA ASN A 134 -16.04 1.54 -11.21
C ASN A 134 -16.69 2.35 -12.34
N GLN A 135 -17.41 1.70 -13.25
CA GLN A 135 -18.15 2.40 -14.32
C GLN A 135 -19.27 3.28 -13.74
N SER A 136 -20.06 2.77 -12.80
CA SER A 136 -21.13 3.51 -12.12
C SER A 136 -20.61 4.73 -11.38
N VAL A 137 -19.53 4.59 -10.61
CA VAL A 137 -18.89 5.71 -9.91
C VAL A 137 -18.37 6.75 -10.92
N ARG A 138 -17.75 6.33 -12.02
CA ARG A 138 -17.29 7.24 -13.08
C ARG A 138 -18.46 8.00 -13.72
N GLN A 139 -19.56 7.32 -14.03
CA GLN A 139 -20.75 7.97 -14.59
C GLN A 139 -21.34 9.00 -13.63
N MET A 140 -21.45 8.66 -12.34
CA MET A 140 -21.93 9.58 -11.30
C MET A 140 -21.06 10.85 -11.21
N LEU A 141 -19.73 10.71 -11.27
CA LEU A 141 -18.82 11.86 -11.32
C LEU A 141 -18.99 12.67 -12.61
N GLY A 142 -19.11 11.99 -13.75
CA GLY A 142 -19.32 12.62 -15.05
C GLY A 142 -20.59 13.47 -15.12
N GLN A 143 -21.68 13.02 -14.49
CA GLN A 143 -22.93 13.80 -14.38
C GLN A 143 -22.75 15.12 -13.61
N ARG A 144 -21.74 15.20 -12.73
CA ARG A 144 -21.37 16.42 -12.01
C ARG A 144 -20.28 17.23 -12.72
N GLY A 145 -19.94 16.86 -13.96
CA GLY A 145 -18.88 17.50 -14.74
C GLY A 145 -17.47 17.12 -14.28
N ILE A 146 -17.32 16.07 -13.47
CA ILE A 146 -16.04 15.63 -12.91
C ILE A 146 -15.55 14.43 -13.73
N GLN A 147 -14.43 14.58 -14.41
CA GLN A 147 -13.76 13.51 -15.15
C GLN A 147 -12.46 13.13 -14.44
N PRO A 148 -12.41 12.00 -13.71
CA PRO A 148 -11.26 11.61 -12.90
C PRO A 148 -9.94 11.53 -13.69
N GLU A 149 -10.01 11.10 -14.94
CA GLU A 149 -8.89 11.02 -15.89
C GLU A 149 -8.33 12.39 -16.33
N ASN A 150 -9.13 13.44 -16.25
CA ASN A 150 -8.76 14.80 -16.67
C ASN A 150 -8.46 15.72 -15.47
N LEU A 151 -8.54 15.21 -14.25
CA LEU A 151 -8.17 15.98 -13.07
C LEU A 151 -6.66 16.24 -13.06
N PRO A 152 -6.22 17.46 -12.66
CA PRO A 152 -4.81 17.75 -12.54
C PRO A 152 -4.18 16.82 -11.49
N PRO A 153 -2.92 16.41 -11.65
CA PRO A 153 -2.21 15.66 -10.64
C PRO A 153 -2.23 16.36 -9.27
N ALA A 154 -2.34 15.57 -8.19
CA ALA A 154 -2.24 16.10 -6.84
C ALA A 154 -0.88 16.75 -6.57
N GLU A 155 -0.88 17.76 -5.69
CA GLU A 155 0.36 18.41 -5.25
C GLU A 155 1.23 17.40 -4.46
N ASP A 156 2.53 17.46 -4.69
CA ASP A 156 3.53 16.62 -4.01
C ASP A 156 3.29 16.60 -2.50
N ILE A 157 3.06 15.41 -1.93
CA ILE A 157 2.77 15.21 -0.51
C ILE A 157 3.82 15.85 0.40
N LYS A 158 5.09 15.87 0.00
CA LYS A 158 6.18 16.51 0.77
C LYS A 158 6.03 18.03 0.84
N LYS A 159 5.41 18.65 -0.17
CA LYS A 159 5.14 20.09 -0.17
C LYS A 159 3.96 20.41 0.75
N ILE A 160 2.96 19.53 0.80
CA ILE A 160 1.83 19.61 1.73
C ILE A 160 2.32 19.44 3.17
N GLU A 161 3.09 18.40 3.47
CA GLU A 161 3.68 18.14 4.80
C GLU A 161 4.49 19.34 5.32
N ARG A 162 5.34 19.93 4.46
CA ARG A 162 6.11 21.13 4.83
C ARG A 162 5.23 22.32 5.16
N ARG A 163 4.12 22.50 4.43
CA ARG A 163 3.14 23.56 4.71
C ARG A 163 2.40 23.30 6.02
N VAL A 164 1.99 22.06 6.29
CA VAL A 164 1.33 21.67 7.53
C VAL A 164 2.26 21.93 8.72
N ALA A 165 3.50 21.42 8.68
CA ALA A 165 4.48 21.63 9.74
C ALA A 165 4.81 23.12 9.96
N SER A 166 4.87 23.92 8.89
CA SER A 166 5.04 25.37 9.02
C SER A 166 3.81 26.05 9.64
N ASN A 167 2.61 25.58 9.34
CA ASN A 167 1.38 26.15 9.87
C ASN A 167 1.17 25.76 11.33
N GLU A 168 1.46 24.53 11.72
CA GLU A 168 1.49 24.09 13.13
C GLU A 168 2.41 24.97 13.97
N LYS A 169 3.66 25.16 13.52
CA LYS A 169 4.63 26.05 14.20
C LYS A 169 4.17 27.51 14.26
N LYS A 170 3.35 27.97 13.32
CA LYS A 170 2.77 29.32 13.36
C LYS A 170 1.64 29.36 14.38
N ILE A 171 0.73 28.39 14.32
CA ILE A 171 -0.40 28.25 15.25
C ILE A 171 0.13 28.21 16.69
N GLU A 172 1.11 27.36 17.00
CA GLU A 172 1.77 27.26 18.31
C GLU A 172 2.36 28.58 18.82
N LYS A 173 2.80 29.47 17.92
CA LYS A 173 3.34 30.79 18.28
C LYS A 173 2.25 31.84 18.48
N THR A 174 1.14 31.72 17.77
CA THR A 174 -0.01 32.64 17.86
C THR A 174 -1.01 32.27 18.94
N THR A 175 -1.09 31.01 19.37
CA THR A 175 -1.99 30.60 20.45
C THR A 175 -1.35 30.90 21.81
N HIS A 176 -2.05 31.69 22.62
CA HIS A 176 -1.68 31.88 24.03
C HIS A 176 -1.77 30.54 24.77
N LYS A 177 -0.76 30.25 25.60
CA LYS A 177 -0.77 29.05 26.45
C LYS A 177 -2.02 29.06 27.32
N LEU A 178 -2.71 27.92 27.38
CA LEU A 178 -3.86 27.72 28.26
C LEU A 178 -3.47 28.13 29.69
N PRO A 179 -4.30 28.93 30.37
CA PRO A 179 -4.01 29.35 31.73
C PRO A 179 -3.83 28.09 32.59
N LYS A 180 -2.69 27.99 33.28
CA LYS A 180 -2.47 26.91 34.25
C LYS A 180 -3.56 27.03 35.30
N ASN A 181 -4.33 25.96 35.49
CA ASN A 181 -5.41 25.85 36.46
C ASN A 181 -5.09 26.67 37.71
N ILE A 182 -5.91 27.68 37.95
CA ILE A 182 -5.94 28.38 39.23
C ILE A 182 -6.48 27.33 40.20
N GLN A 183 -5.61 26.85 41.09
CA GLN A 183 -6.04 26.12 42.26
C GLN A 183 -6.82 27.08 43.13
N GLU A 184 -8.10 26.76 43.38
CA GLU A 184 -8.84 27.05 44.60
C GLU A 184 -10.00 26.06 44.72
#